data_AF-A0A956ESC4-F1
#
_entry.id   AF-A0A956ESC4-F1
#
_cell.length_a   1.000
_cell.length_b   1.000
_cell.length_c   1.000
_cell.angle_alpha   90.00
_cell.angle_beta   90.00
_cell.angle_gamma   90.00
#
_symmetry.space_group_name_H-M   'P 1'
#
loop_
_entity.id
_entity.type
_entity.pdbx_description
1 polymer ?
#
loop_
_entity_poly.entity_id
_entity_poly.type
_entity_poly.pdbx_seq_one_letter_code
_entity_poly.pdbx_strand_id
1 'polypeptide(L)'
;AFLLCFLSPPKDRGQRTLLSRVRTAYAGDERLGWDTRFAASLNTAYQGLPYMQSEWLERVKRTSELRVLESLEREQARAPVPAALKALDSELLLAVFDEPGEAGATVELDGERPHSVRVSLIDLESDRVLLRRRSRVSPDWIPEATRIRYARGMDACALGFDIRQGLDTPVAAQ
;
A
#
# COMPACT_ATOMS: atom_id res chain seq x y z
N ALA A 1 1.55 -1.69 6.65
CA ALA A 1 1.98 -2.94 7.34
C ALA A 1 2.26 -4.07 6.35
N PHE A 2 1.31 -4.46 5.47
CA PHE A 2 1.52 -5.49 4.44
C PHE A 2 2.85 -5.34 3.69
N LEU A 3 3.05 -4.18 3.05
CA LEU A 3 4.22 -3.94 2.20
C LEU A 3 5.55 -4.13 2.95
N LEU A 4 5.63 -3.64 4.19
CA LEU A 4 6.80 -3.81 5.05
C LEU A 4 7.11 -5.29 5.29
N CYS A 5 6.10 -6.08 5.65
CA CYS A 5 6.27 -7.50 5.98
C CYS A 5 6.38 -8.39 4.73
N PHE A 6 6.02 -7.88 3.56
CA PHE A 6 6.25 -8.53 2.27
C PHE A 6 7.68 -8.31 1.76
N LEU A 7 8.19 -7.07 1.82
CA LEU A 7 9.53 -6.71 1.32
C LEU A 7 10.65 -7.03 2.33
N SER A 8 10.38 -6.88 3.63
CA SER A 8 11.31 -7.12 4.73
C SER A 8 10.63 -8.04 5.76
N PRO A 9 10.41 -9.32 5.40
CA PRO A 9 9.64 -10.23 6.23
C PRO A 9 10.24 -10.35 7.63
N PRO A 10 9.41 -10.39 8.70
CA PRO A 10 9.88 -10.72 10.03
C PRO A 10 10.46 -12.14 10.08
N LYS A 11 11.19 -12.45 11.15
CA LYS A 11 11.80 -13.79 11.36
C LYS A 11 10.76 -14.90 11.53
N ASP A 12 9.60 -14.56 12.07
CA ASP A 12 8.52 -15.49 12.36
C ASP A 12 7.15 -14.81 12.26
N ARG A 13 6.10 -15.64 12.21
CA ARG A 13 4.68 -15.24 12.20
C ARG A 13 4.12 -15.01 13.62
N GLY A 14 4.98 -14.84 14.62
CA GLY A 14 4.58 -14.69 16.01
C GLY A 14 3.94 -13.32 16.27
N GLN A 15 2.90 -13.29 17.11
CA GLN A 15 2.14 -12.07 17.38
C GLN A 15 3.01 -10.90 17.85
N ARG A 16 3.94 -11.13 18.78
CA ARG A 16 4.86 -10.09 19.27
C ARG A 16 5.71 -9.49 18.14
N THR A 17 6.19 -10.34 17.24
CA THR A 17 7.03 -9.97 16.10
C THR A 17 6.23 -9.15 15.10
N LEU A 18 5.03 -9.61 14.75
CA LEU A 18 4.13 -8.90 13.85
C LEU A 18 3.68 -7.56 14.43
N LEU A 19 3.31 -7.51 15.71
CA LEU A 19 2.90 -6.28 16.39
C LEU A 19 4.02 -5.24 16.38
N SER A 20 5.28 -5.65 16.60
CA SER A 20 6.42 -4.75 16.51
C SER A 20 6.56 -4.14 15.12
N ARG A 21 6.43 -4.94 14.05
CA ARG A 21 6.46 -4.44 12.66
C ARG A 21 5.30 -3.50 12.36
N VAL A 22 4.11 -3.80 12.86
CA VAL A 22 2.93 -2.94 12.69
C VAL A 22 3.12 -1.60 13.39
N ARG A 23 3.68 -1.59 14.59
CA ARG A 23 4.02 -0.35 15.30
C ARG A 23 5.02 0.49 14.52
N THR A 24 6.08 -0.11 13.96
CA THR A 24 7.02 0.60 13.06
C THR A 24 6.29 1.17 11.84
N ALA A 25 5.41 0.39 11.21
CA ALA A 25 4.65 0.84 10.06
C ALA A 25 3.69 1.99 10.38
N TYR A 26 3.11 2.03 11.60
CA TYR A 26 2.20 3.09 12.03
C TYR A 26 2.94 4.33 12.53
N ALA A 27 4.11 4.17 13.14
CA ALA A 27 4.95 5.28 13.58
C ALA A 27 5.54 6.06 12.40
N GLY A 28 5.69 5.43 11.23
CA GLY A 28 6.28 6.07 10.06
C GLY A 28 7.78 6.33 10.20
N ASP A 29 8.48 5.53 11.01
CA ASP A 29 9.92 5.66 11.28
C ASP A 29 10.77 5.67 10.00
N GLU A 30 11.94 6.30 10.03
CA GLU A 30 12.91 6.31 8.92
C GLU A 30 13.23 4.91 8.38
N ARG A 31 13.24 3.92 9.27
CA ARG A 31 13.45 2.51 8.91
C ARG A 31 12.37 1.96 7.96
N LEU A 32 11.12 2.40 8.11
CA LEU A 32 10.06 2.08 7.15
C LEU A 32 10.41 2.64 5.77
N GLY A 33 10.90 3.88 5.73
CA GLY A 33 11.35 4.54 4.50
C GLY A 33 12.46 3.75 3.81
N TRP A 34 13.44 3.26 4.57
CA TRP A 34 14.53 2.43 4.02
C TRP A 34 14.05 1.08 3.48
N ASP A 35 13.24 0.36 4.26
CA ASP A 35 12.72 -0.98 3.91
C ASP A 35 11.72 -0.94 2.74
N THR A 36 11.07 0.22 2.50
CA THR A 36 10.08 0.40 1.43
C THR A 36 10.52 1.42 0.37
N ARG A 37 11.82 1.75 0.30
CA ARG A 37 12.36 2.81 -0.56
C ARG A 37 12.13 2.62 -2.06
N PHE A 38 11.78 1.42 -2.52
CA PHE A 38 11.48 1.13 -3.92
C PHE A 38 9.99 1.20 -4.25
N ALA A 39 9.14 1.35 -3.25
CA ALA A 39 7.69 1.46 -3.44
C ALA A 39 7.27 2.92 -3.48
N ALA A 40 6.17 3.17 -4.18
CA ALA A 40 5.42 4.41 -4.15
C ALA A 40 3.92 4.07 -4.14
N SER A 41 3.12 4.94 -3.52
CA SER A 41 1.67 4.75 -3.48
C SER A 41 1.04 5.26 -4.79
N LEU A 42 0.11 4.48 -5.35
CA LEU A 42 -0.68 4.91 -6.50
C LEU A 42 -1.47 6.20 -6.21
N ASN A 43 -1.94 6.38 -4.97
CA ASN A 43 -2.60 7.61 -4.55
C ASN A 43 -1.67 8.84 -4.65
N THR A 44 -0.38 8.66 -4.38
CA THR A 44 0.61 9.73 -4.54
C THR A 44 0.80 10.10 -6.00
N ALA A 45 0.77 9.13 -6.92
CA ALA A 45 0.75 9.39 -8.36
C ALA A 45 -0.46 10.27 -8.72
N TYR A 46 -1.67 9.89 -8.30
CA TYR A 46 -2.89 10.65 -8.56
C TYR A 46 -2.88 12.06 -8.00
N GLN A 47 -2.24 12.29 -6.85
CA GLN A 47 -2.11 13.62 -6.26
C GLN A 47 -1.12 14.52 -7.01
N GLY A 48 -0.04 13.96 -7.60
CA GLY A 48 0.96 14.75 -8.33
C GLY A 48 0.65 14.94 -9.82
N LEU A 49 -0.08 14.00 -10.43
CA LEU A 49 -0.42 14.01 -11.86
C LEU A 49 -1.01 15.35 -12.36
N PRO A 50 -1.96 16.01 -11.66
CA PRO A 50 -2.54 17.26 -12.14
C PRO A 50 -1.52 18.37 -12.39
N TYR A 51 -0.40 18.39 -11.65
CA TYR A 51 0.66 19.39 -11.77
C TYR A 51 1.61 19.14 -12.95
N MET A 52 1.53 17.96 -13.56
CA MET A 52 2.33 17.56 -14.72
C MET A 52 1.56 17.74 -16.04
N GLN A 53 0.27 18.07 -15.95
CA GLN A 53 -0.60 18.27 -17.11
C GLN A 53 -0.40 19.66 -17.74
N SER A 54 -0.67 19.76 -19.04
CA SER A 54 -0.61 21.02 -19.79
C SER A 54 -1.50 22.12 -19.20
N GLU A 55 -2.62 21.73 -18.63
CA GLU A 55 -3.66 22.57 -18.05
C GLU A 55 -3.11 23.36 -16.85
N TRP A 56 -2.25 22.74 -16.05
CA TRP A 56 -1.55 23.43 -14.96
C TRP A 56 -0.63 24.53 -15.51
N LEU A 57 0.18 24.19 -16.51
CA LEU A 57 1.11 25.14 -17.13
C LEU A 57 0.36 26.32 -17.76
N GLU A 58 -0.75 26.06 -18.44
CA GLU A 58 -1.58 27.12 -19.03
C GLU A 58 -2.25 28.00 -17.97
N ARG A 59 -2.69 27.42 -16.85
CA ARG A 59 -3.21 28.19 -15.70
C ARG A 59 -2.15 29.15 -15.15
N VAL A 60 -0.91 28.68 -14.99
CA VAL A 60 0.21 29.53 -14.54
C VAL A 60 0.49 30.65 -15.55
N LYS A 61 0.62 30.34 -16.84
CA LYS A 61 0.93 31.32 -17.90
C LYS A 61 -0.13 32.41 -18.06
N ARG A 62 -1.41 32.07 -17.88
CA ARG A 62 -2.54 33.01 -18.03
C ARG A 62 -2.73 33.92 -16.83
N THR A 63 -2.08 33.62 -15.71
CA THR A 63 -2.23 34.38 -14.47
C THR A 63 -1.24 35.54 -14.46
N SER A 64 -1.75 36.77 -14.42
CA SER A 64 -0.95 38.00 -14.27
C SER A 64 -0.99 38.58 -12.85
N GLU A 65 -1.86 38.06 -11.98
CA GLU A 65 -2.00 38.52 -10.60
C GLU A 65 -0.97 37.87 -9.67
N LEU A 66 -0.09 38.68 -9.06
CA LEU A 66 0.98 38.21 -8.18
C LEU A 66 0.46 37.33 -7.03
N ARG A 67 -0.64 37.73 -6.37
CA ARG A 67 -1.22 36.96 -5.26
C ARG A 67 -1.68 35.57 -5.69
N VAL A 68 -2.18 35.43 -6.91
CA VAL A 68 -2.63 34.15 -7.46
C VAL A 68 -1.40 33.30 -7.81
N LEU A 69 -0.36 33.89 -8.41
CA LEU A 69 0.91 33.20 -8.68
C LEU A 69 1.56 32.65 -7.40
N GLU A 70 1.62 33.44 -6.33
CA GLU A 70 2.11 32.99 -5.01
C GLU A 70 1.25 31.82 -4.45
N SER A 71 -0.06 31.83 -4.70
CA SER A 71 -0.92 30.72 -4.30
C SER A 71 -0.63 29.45 -5.09
N LEU A 72 -0.44 29.57 -6.41
CA LEU A 72 -0.10 28.46 -7.29
C LEU A 72 1.28 27.87 -6.96
N GLU A 73 2.25 28.72 -6.64
CA GLU A 73 3.57 28.29 -6.17
C GLU A 73 3.46 27.47 -4.88
N ARG A 74 2.69 27.95 -3.89
CA ARG A 74 2.45 27.22 -2.63
C ARG A 74 1.69 25.90 -2.85
N GLU A 75 0.75 25.89 -3.79
CA GLU A 75 -0.01 24.70 -4.17
C GLU A 75 0.93 23.64 -4.76
N GLN A 76 1.76 24.02 -5.75
CA GLN A 76 2.76 23.14 -6.37
C GLN A 76 3.85 22.68 -5.38
N ALA A 77 4.34 23.56 -4.51
CA ALA A 77 5.36 23.22 -3.52
C ALA A 77 4.89 22.18 -2.50
N ARG A 78 3.57 22.10 -2.25
CA ARG A 78 2.95 21.10 -1.37
C ARG A 78 2.58 19.82 -2.11
N ALA A 79 2.52 19.86 -3.43
CA ALA A 79 2.19 18.69 -4.23
C ALA A 79 3.33 17.66 -4.17
N PRO A 80 3.01 16.35 -4.07
CA PRO A 80 4.02 15.30 -3.96
C PRO A 80 4.64 14.94 -5.32
N VAL A 81 5.03 15.93 -6.12
CA VAL A 81 5.49 15.75 -7.51
C VAL A 81 6.66 14.76 -7.61
N PRO A 82 7.74 14.82 -6.80
CA PRO A 82 8.83 13.85 -6.89
C PRO A 82 8.38 12.41 -6.60
N ALA A 83 7.48 12.24 -5.61
CA ALA A 83 6.97 10.92 -5.26
C ALA A 83 5.95 10.40 -6.31
N ALA A 84 5.24 11.31 -6.99
CA ALA A 84 4.40 10.96 -8.12
C ALA A 84 5.21 10.52 -9.33
N LEU A 85 6.31 11.20 -9.67
CA LEU A 85 7.23 10.76 -10.73
C LEU A 85 7.75 9.35 -10.47
N LYS A 86 8.23 9.10 -9.25
CA LYS A 86 8.65 7.75 -8.83
C LYS A 86 7.55 6.70 -8.98
N ALA A 87 6.30 7.05 -8.69
CA ALA A 87 5.17 6.15 -8.85
C ALA A 87 4.82 5.90 -10.33
N LEU A 88 5.02 6.89 -11.20
CA LEU A 88 4.81 6.78 -12.64
C LEU A 88 5.92 5.97 -13.33
N ASP A 89 7.15 6.04 -12.82
CA ASP A 89 8.29 5.24 -13.28
C ASP A 89 8.27 3.79 -12.76
N SER A 90 7.19 3.37 -12.10
CA SER A 90 7.09 2.02 -11.54
C SER A 90 6.81 0.98 -12.63
N GLU A 91 7.57 -0.11 -12.65
CA GLU A 91 7.39 -1.24 -13.56
C GLU A 91 6.38 -2.27 -13.04
N LEU A 92 6.16 -2.30 -11.72
CA LEU A 92 5.30 -3.28 -11.05
C LEU A 92 4.20 -2.59 -10.25
N LEU A 93 2.97 -3.09 -10.40
CA LEU A 93 1.83 -2.73 -9.57
C LEU A 93 1.49 -3.85 -8.60
N LEU A 94 1.63 -3.57 -7.31
CA LEU A 94 1.14 -4.42 -6.22
C LEU A 94 -0.23 -3.91 -5.74
N ALA A 95 -1.28 -4.70 -5.97
CA ALA A 95 -2.63 -4.41 -5.52
C ALA A 95 -3.04 -5.38 -4.40
N VAL A 96 -3.54 -4.82 -3.29
CA VAL A 96 -4.07 -5.58 -2.14
C VAL A 96 -5.42 -4.98 -1.77
N PHE A 97 -6.49 -5.78 -1.88
CA PHE A 97 -7.84 -5.32 -1.57
C PHE A 97 -8.68 -6.43 -0.97
N ASP A 98 -9.57 -6.01 -0.07
CA ASP A 98 -10.58 -6.89 0.51
C ASP A 98 -11.60 -7.24 -0.58
N GLU A 99 -11.89 -8.52 -0.72
CA GLU A 99 -12.99 -8.97 -1.57
C GLU A 99 -14.31 -8.79 -0.82
N PRO A 100 -15.39 -8.42 -1.54
CA PRO A 100 -16.71 -8.36 -0.94
C PRO A 100 -17.06 -9.71 -0.29
N GLY A 101 -17.69 -9.64 0.89
CA GLY A 101 -18.25 -10.81 1.56
C GLY A 101 -19.42 -11.42 0.78
N GLU A 102 -19.97 -12.51 1.30
CA GLU A 102 -21.22 -13.07 0.75
C GLU A 102 -22.34 -12.04 0.76
N ALA A 103 -23.22 -12.10 -0.24
CA ALA A 103 -24.33 -11.17 -0.39
C ALA A 103 -25.20 -11.16 0.88
N GLY A 104 -25.35 -9.98 1.51
CA GLY A 104 -26.13 -9.80 2.74
C GLY A 104 -25.30 -9.65 4.02
N ALA A 105 -23.99 -9.89 3.98
CA ALA A 105 -23.09 -9.51 5.08
C ALA A 105 -22.89 -7.98 5.11
N THR A 106 -22.88 -7.38 6.30
CA THR A 106 -22.56 -5.95 6.44
C THR A 106 -21.16 -5.68 5.86
N VAL A 107 -21.06 -4.68 4.98
CA VAL A 107 -19.79 -4.23 4.39
C VAL A 107 -19.02 -3.44 5.44
N GLU A 108 -18.49 -4.13 6.45
CA GLU A 108 -17.68 -3.51 7.50
C GLU A 108 -16.21 -3.56 7.09
N LEU A 109 -15.64 -2.37 6.88
CA LEU A 109 -14.29 -2.10 6.35
C LEU A 109 -13.15 -2.43 7.33
N ASP A 110 -13.45 -3.07 8.45
CA ASP A 110 -12.66 -2.87 9.67
C ASP A 110 -11.73 -4.03 10.03
N GLY A 111 -11.53 -5.03 9.16
CA GLY A 111 -10.52 -6.09 9.38
C GLY A 111 -10.68 -6.90 10.69
N GLU A 112 -11.78 -6.70 11.42
CA GLU A 112 -12.10 -7.30 12.72
C GLU A 112 -12.83 -8.64 12.58
N ARG A 113 -13.19 -9.02 11.36
CA ARG A 113 -13.83 -10.30 11.04
C ARG A 113 -13.04 -11.07 9.98
N PRO A 114 -13.20 -12.40 9.93
CA PRO A 114 -12.66 -13.18 8.83
C PRO A 114 -13.17 -12.69 7.46
N HIS A 115 -12.25 -12.35 6.56
CA HIS A 115 -12.54 -11.81 5.22
C HIS A 115 -11.57 -12.38 4.18
N SER A 116 -11.94 -12.28 2.90
CA SER A 116 -11.05 -12.70 1.80
C SER A 116 -10.30 -11.48 1.28
N VAL A 117 -9.00 -11.62 1.06
CA VAL A 117 -8.15 -10.58 0.48
C VAL A 117 -7.58 -11.08 -0.83
N ARG A 118 -7.61 -10.24 -1.86
CA ARG A 118 -6.94 -10.50 -3.14
C ARG A 118 -5.64 -9.72 -3.20
N VAL A 119 -4.56 -10.42 -3.52
CA VAL A 119 -3.24 -9.84 -3.78
C VAL A 119 -2.88 -10.11 -5.23
N SER A 120 -2.53 -9.05 -5.94
CA SER A 120 -2.07 -9.12 -7.33
C SER A 120 -0.76 -8.37 -7.50
N LEU A 121 0.20 -8.98 -8.19
CA LEU A 121 1.40 -8.31 -8.69
C LEU A 121 1.32 -8.32 -10.20
N ILE A 122 1.38 -7.15 -10.80
CA ILE A 122 1.18 -6.94 -12.23
C ILE A 122 2.44 -6.25 -12.76
N ASP A 123 2.98 -6.79 -13.84
CA ASP A 123 3.97 -6.12 -14.68
C ASP A 123 3.24 -5.11 -15.57
N LEU A 124 3.56 -3.83 -15.39
CA LEU A 124 2.91 -2.72 -16.08
C LEU A 124 3.43 -2.53 -17.52
N GLU A 125 4.64 -3.00 -17.83
CA GLU A 125 5.19 -2.92 -19.18
C GLU A 125 4.56 -3.98 -20.08
N SER A 126 4.44 -5.22 -19.58
CA SER A 126 3.92 -6.35 -20.35
C SER A 126 2.42 -6.63 -20.15
N ASP A 127 1.75 -5.90 -19.25
CA ASP A 127 0.37 -6.14 -18.79
C ASP A 127 0.13 -7.58 -18.31
N ARG A 128 1.15 -8.17 -17.68
CA ARG A 128 1.11 -9.56 -17.21
C ARG A 128 0.88 -9.63 -15.71
N VAL A 129 -0.05 -10.49 -15.31
CA VAL A 129 -0.25 -10.82 -13.90
C VAL A 129 0.81 -11.84 -13.46
N LEU A 130 1.78 -11.39 -12.66
CA LEU A 130 2.87 -12.21 -12.13
C LEU A 130 2.45 -13.01 -10.89
N LEU A 131 1.58 -12.43 -10.07
CA LEU A 131 0.99 -13.08 -8.89
C LEU A 131 -0.49 -12.76 -8.85
N ARG A 132 -1.32 -13.78 -8.61
CA ARG A 132 -2.73 -13.61 -8.26
C ARG A 132 -3.09 -14.61 -7.18
N ARG A 133 -3.27 -14.12 -5.96
CA ARG A 133 -3.59 -14.96 -4.80
C ARG A 133 -4.79 -14.42 -4.07
N ARG A 134 -5.74 -15.31 -3.78
CA ARG A 134 -6.83 -15.07 -2.84
C ARG A 134 -6.45 -15.74 -1.52
N SER A 135 -6.48 -14.97 -0.44
CA SER A 135 -6.13 -15.45 0.90
C SER A 135 -7.27 -15.15 1.86
N ARG A 136 -7.61 -16.14 2.70
CA ARG A 136 -8.50 -15.91 3.84
C ARG A 136 -7.68 -15.31 4.97
N VAL A 137 -8.11 -14.18 5.47
CA VAL A 137 -7.55 -13.52 6.64
C VAL A 137 -8.56 -13.63 7.77
N SER A 138 -8.10 -13.96 8.97
CA SER A 138 -8.91 -13.95 10.18
C SER A 138 -8.09 -13.32 11.30
N PRO A 139 -8.67 -12.39 12.09
CA PRO A 139 -8.02 -11.85 13.28
C PRO A 139 -8.14 -12.78 14.50
N ASP A 140 -8.70 -13.99 14.36
CA ASP A 140 -9.00 -14.86 15.49
C ASP A 140 -7.75 -15.28 16.30
N TRP A 141 -6.59 -15.26 15.66
CA TRP A 141 -5.29 -15.53 16.28
C TRP A 141 -4.78 -14.36 17.15
N ILE A 142 -5.43 -13.20 17.08
CA ILE A 142 -5.07 -11.99 17.82
C ILE A 142 -5.91 -11.92 19.10
N PRO A 143 -5.34 -11.65 20.29
CA PRO A 143 -6.12 -11.39 21.50
C PRO A 143 -7.01 -10.16 21.33
N GLU A 144 -8.25 -10.22 21.84
CA GLU A 144 -9.28 -9.18 21.68
C GLU A 144 -8.80 -7.77 22.04
N ALA A 145 -8.08 -7.62 23.17
CA ALA A 145 -7.51 -6.34 23.60
C ALA A 145 -6.54 -5.71 22.58
N THR A 146 -5.94 -6.50 21.69
CA THR A 146 -5.05 -6.01 20.63
C THR A 146 -5.81 -5.75 19.32
N ARG A 147 -6.95 -6.43 19.08
CA ARG A 147 -7.71 -6.35 17.82
C ARG A 147 -8.17 -4.93 17.52
N ILE A 148 -8.79 -4.28 18.50
CA ILE A 148 -9.39 -2.94 18.38
C ILE A 148 -8.40 -1.92 17.77
N ARG A 149 -7.10 -2.03 18.07
CA ARG A 149 -6.11 -1.05 17.61
C ARG A 149 -5.26 -1.52 16.44
N TYR A 150 -5.01 -2.82 16.32
CA TYR A 150 -3.99 -3.33 15.41
C TYR A 150 -4.44 -4.50 14.53
N ALA A 151 -5.69 -4.96 14.59
CA ALA A 151 -6.17 -6.12 13.82
C ALA A 151 -5.80 -6.00 12.34
N ARG A 152 -6.28 -4.95 11.67
CA ARG A 152 -5.98 -4.69 10.26
C ARG A 152 -4.48 -4.66 9.96
N GLY A 153 -3.70 -4.00 10.81
CA GLY A 153 -2.26 -3.91 10.62
C GLY A 153 -1.56 -5.26 10.75
N MET A 154 -1.93 -6.04 11.77
CA MET A 154 -1.33 -7.34 12.06
C MET A 154 -1.73 -8.38 11.03
N ASP A 155 -2.99 -8.40 10.61
CA ASP A 155 -3.47 -9.25 9.55
C ASP A 155 -2.80 -8.91 8.20
N ALA A 156 -2.67 -7.63 7.88
CA ALA A 156 -1.94 -7.18 6.69
C ALA A 156 -0.47 -7.62 6.74
N CYS A 157 0.21 -7.47 7.89
CA CYS A 157 1.60 -7.89 8.05
C CYS A 157 1.76 -9.42 7.95
N ALA A 158 0.87 -10.18 8.60
CA ALA A 158 0.85 -11.64 8.53
C ALA A 158 0.64 -12.11 7.08
N LEU A 159 -0.33 -11.52 6.37
CA LEU A 159 -0.56 -11.83 4.97
C LEU A 159 0.67 -11.54 4.10
N GLY A 160 1.35 -10.39 4.31
CA GLY A 160 2.58 -10.06 3.60
C GLY A 160 3.69 -11.10 3.82
N PHE A 161 3.86 -11.53 5.08
CA PHE A 161 4.80 -12.61 5.43
C PHE A 161 4.42 -13.94 4.76
N ASP A 162 3.16 -14.36 4.86
CA ASP A 162 2.65 -15.64 4.35
C ASP A 162 2.77 -15.73 2.81
N ILE A 163 2.59 -14.60 2.11
CA ILE A 163 2.82 -14.54 0.66
C ILE A 163 4.30 -14.64 0.35
N ARG A 164 5.16 -13.90 1.06
CA ARG A 164 6.61 -13.91 0.80
C ARG A 164 7.22 -15.29 1.01
N GLN A 165 6.87 -15.97 2.10
CA GLN A 165 7.31 -17.34 2.37
C GLN A 165 6.83 -18.34 1.29
N GLY A 166 5.62 -18.12 0.76
CA GLY A 166 5.09 -18.93 -0.33
C GLY A 166 5.82 -18.74 -1.66
N LEU A 167 6.47 -17.59 -1.90
CA LEU A 167 7.31 -17.36 -3.08
C LEU A 167 8.68 -18.04 -2.96
N ASP A 168 9.22 -18.11 -1.75
CA ASP A 168 10.52 -18.74 -1.47
C ASP A 168 10.43 -20.28 -1.40
N THR A 169 9.22 -20.84 -1.36
CA THR A 169 8.99 -22.29 -1.44
C THR A 169 8.98 -22.72 -2.91
N PRO A 170 9.94 -23.55 -3.38
CA PRO A 170 9.90 -24.04 -4.76
C PRO A 170 8.60 -24.81 -4.98
N VAL A 171 7.84 -24.37 -5.99
CA VAL A 171 6.67 -25.12 -6.47
C VAL A 171 7.20 -26.44 -7.01
N ALA A 172 6.94 -27.54 -6.30
CA ALA A 172 7.11 -28.86 -6.90
C ALA A 172 6.24 -28.89 -8.15
N ALA A 173 6.87 -29.00 -9.31
CA ALA A 173 6.19 -29.10 -10.60
C ALA A 173 5.14 -30.23 -10.52
N GLN A 174 3.87 -29.88 -10.70
CA GLN A 174 2.80 -30.81 -11.03
C GLN A 174 2.46 -30.63 -12.51
#